data_AF-A0A437UT15-F1
#
_entry.id   AF-A0A437UT15-F1
#
_cell.length_a   1.000
_cell.length_b   1.000
_cell.length_c   1.000
_cell.angle_alpha   90.00
_cell.angle_beta   90.00
_cell.angle_gamma   90.00
#
_symmetry.space_group_name_H-M   'P 1'
#
loop_
_entity.id
_entity.type
_entity.pdbx_description
1 polymer ?
#
loop_
_entity_poly.entity_id
_entity_poly.type
_entity_poly.pdbx_seq_one_letter_code
_entity_poly.pdbx_strand_id
1 'polypeptide(L)'
;MAQTLLEGLVSAFGLRSNGSVAVDLVAGCPISLKFGKRDVTVRTAMEQGQYEAIRDALNASLASSGIEKASFNKGFVQFTLSKPDSAIEQYALLRNAIQAYIAPVSAQRPCPVCGGGSCDIAAFHDFSDGPSPINEFVRTHASCHAKTVEQARTRISSGEGNYPLGVLGAILGAVLVLAVSFLIVVLADTVFGVLFIAVAAAAGIGYRLFNGPYGLKGTLTIIAVSILAFAGYIYIECSHYIATYLAIPIFDVIPQFEAVAQTAFSLDYLAEDWFQIIFFVVGLVLAAITSPSSVKSALGDIQGYESMVLPLGNQELPQIADR
;
A
#
# COMPACT_ATOMS: atom_id res chain seq x y z
N MET A 1 2.53 20.98 -5.10
CA MET A 1 1.06 20.98 -5.13
C MET A 1 0.46 20.13 -4.02
N ALA A 2 0.70 18.81 -3.97
CA ALA A 2 0.22 17.98 -2.85
C ALA A 2 0.80 18.40 -1.49
N GLN A 3 2.11 18.67 -1.43
CA GLN A 3 2.79 19.09 -0.20
C GLN A 3 2.36 20.49 0.29
N THR A 4 2.22 21.46 -0.63
CA THR A 4 1.69 22.79 -0.34
C THR A 4 0.24 22.75 0.16
N LEU A 5 -0.56 21.81 -0.32
CA LEU A 5 -1.94 21.64 0.10
C LEU A 5 -2.06 20.95 1.46
N LEU A 6 -1.19 19.97 1.73
CA LEU A 6 -1.01 19.38 3.05
C LEU A 6 -0.63 20.45 4.08
N GLU A 7 0.41 21.23 3.81
CA GLU A 7 0.87 22.31 4.69
C GLU A 7 -0.24 23.33 4.95
N GLY A 8 -1.01 23.68 3.91
CA GLY A 8 -2.17 24.58 4.03
C GLY A 8 -3.26 24.03 4.96
N LEU A 9 -3.69 22.78 4.77
CA LEU A 9 -4.71 22.15 5.62
C LEU A 9 -4.22 21.90 7.05
N VAL A 10 -2.97 21.47 7.21
CA VAL A 10 -2.31 21.27 8.51
C VAL A 10 -2.26 22.58 9.28
N SER A 11 -1.81 23.66 8.64
CA SER A 11 -1.73 24.99 9.27
C SER A 11 -3.11 25.56 9.60
N ALA A 12 -4.08 25.44 8.69
CA ALA A 12 -5.42 26.00 8.86
C ALA A 12 -6.23 25.33 9.99
N PHE A 13 -6.04 24.02 10.19
CA PHE A 13 -6.87 23.24 11.12
C PHE A 13 -6.08 22.58 12.27
N GLY A 14 -4.77 22.80 12.36
CA GLY A 14 -3.92 22.23 13.41
C GLY A 14 -3.80 20.70 13.32
N LEU A 15 -3.83 20.15 12.11
CA LEU A 15 -3.85 18.70 11.89
C LEU A 15 -2.49 18.07 12.23
N ARG A 16 -2.49 16.83 12.74
CA ARG A 16 -1.25 16.03 12.79
C ARG A 16 -1.06 15.33 11.46
N SER A 17 0.18 15.21 11.00
CA SER A 17 0.47 14.59 9.70
C SER A 17 1.77 13.78 9.70
N ASN A 18 1.82 12.82 8.79
CA ASN A 18 3.01 12.04 8.47
C ASN A 18 3.13 11.94 6.94
N GLY A 19 3.78 12.93 6.33
CA GLY A 19 4.16 12.95 4.92
C GLY A 19 2.97 13.06 3.94
N SER A 20 2.22 11.97 3.72
CA SER A 20 1.12 11.91 2.74
C SER A 20 -0.27 11.73 3.36
N VAL A 21 -0.32 11.65 4.69
CA VAL A 21 -1.55 11.47 5.46
C VAL A 21 -1.59 12.52 6.57
N ALA A 22 -2.78 13.08 6.81
CA ALA A 22 -3.08 13.90 7.98
C ALA A 22 -4.29 13.34 8.72
N VAL A 23 -4.43 13.67 9.99
CA VAL A 23 -5.53 13.24 10.84
C VAL A 23 -6.15 14.41 11.58
N ASP A 24 -7.46 14.30 11.81
CA ASP A 24 -8.27 15.28 12.54
C ASP A 24 -9.21 14.55 13.51
N LEU A 25 -9.73 15.33 14.46
CA LEU A 25 -10.76 14.93 15.39
C LEU A 25 -11.92 15.93 15.34
N VAL A 26 -13.00 15.60 14.62
CA VAL A 26 -14.17 16.48 14.51
C VAL A 26 -15.26 15.99 15.44
N ALA A 27 -15.52 16.73 16.52
CA ALA A 27 -16.49 16.33 17.56
C ALA A 27 -16.25 14.88 18.06
N GLY A 28 -14.98 14.52 18.26
CA GLY A 28 -14.56 13.17 18.64
C GLY A 28 -14.54 12.15 17.51
N CYS A 29 -15.05 12.47 16.32
CA CYS A 29 -15.03 11.58 15.16
C CYS A 29 -13.61 11.54 14.56
N PRO A 30 -12.95 10.36 14.52
CA PRO A 30 -11.66 10.22 13.86
C PRO A 30 -11.80 10.42 12.35
N ILE A 31 -10.91 11.23 11.77
CA ILE A 31 -10.85 11.48 10.34
C ILE A 31 -9.41 11.30 9.87
N SER A 32 -9.24 10.62 8.74
CA SER A 32 -7.99 10.60 7.99
C SER A 32 -8.13 11.30 6.65
N LEU A 33 -7.11 12.08 6.30
CA LEU A 33 -6.98 12.78 5.04
C LEU A 33 -5.79 12.20 4.30
N LYS A 34 -6.01 11.64 3.11
CA LYS A 34 -4.96 11.14 2.24
C LYS A 34 -4.81 12.07 1.05
N PHE A 35 -3.58 12.55 0.84
CA PHE A 35 -3.28 13.57 -0.15
C PHE A 35 -2.82 12.89 -1.45
N GLY A 36 -3.64 12.99 -2.48
CA GLY A 36 -3.29 12.57 -3.83
C GLY A 36 -2.55 13.67 -4.60
N LYS A 37 -2.29 13.43 -5.89
CA LYS A 37 -1.63 14.45 -6.73
C LYS A 37 -2.50 15.67 -7.01
N ARG A 38 -3.83 15.48 -7.04
CA ARG A 38 -4.81 16.51 -7.44
C ARG A 38 -6.05 16.57 -6.55
N ASP A 39 -6.17 15.68 -5.59
CA ASP A 39 -7.33 15.53 -4.73
C ASP A 39 -6.91 15.24 -3.29
N VAL A 40 -7.84 15.43 -2.37
CA VAL A 40 -7.74 14.94 -1.00
C VAL A 40 -8.88 13.97 -0.74
N THR A 41 -8.53 12.75 -0.38
CA THR A 41 -9.51 11.76 0.05
C THR A 41 -9.67 11.85 1.56
N VAL A 42 -10.88 12.16 2.02
CA VAL A 42 -11.22 12.22 3.44
C VAL A 42 -12.03 10.97 3.81
N ARG A 43 -11.61 10.26 4.85
CA ARG A 43 -12.26 9.02 5.30
C ARG A 43 -12.60 9.08 6.78
N THR A 44 -13.75 8.52 7.11
CA THR A 44 -14.17 8.31 8.49
C THR A 44 -14.96 7.01 8.62
N ALA A 45 -14.82 6.35 9.76
CA ALA A 45 -15.37 5.02 9.99
C ALA A 45 -16.87 5.12 10.28
N MET A 46 -17.70 4.38 9.53
CA MET A 46 -19.14 4.25 9.76
C MET A 46 -19.65 2.86 9.36
N GLU A 47 -20.73 2.38 9.99
CA GLU A 47 -21.38 1.15 9.55
C GLU A 47 -22.29 1.41 8.34
N GLN A 48 -22.47 0.39 7.48
CA GLN A 48 -23.22 0.56 6.23
C GLN A 48 -24.66 1.04 6.47
N GLY A 49 -25.40 0.40 7.40
CA GLY A 49 -26.78 0.79 7.70
C GLY A 49 -26.90 2.21 8.25
N GLN A 50 -25.88 2.68 9.00
CA GLN A 50 -25.83 4.04 9.51
C GLN A 50 -25.59 5.06 8.39
N TYR A 51 -24.69 4.75 7.46
CA TYR A 51 -24.44 5.58 6.28
C TYR A 51 -25.68 5.67 5.40
N GLU A 52 -26.34 4.54 5.11
CA GLU A 52 -27.56 4.50 4.29
C GLU A 52 -28.68 5.37 4.87
N ALA A 53 -28.81 5.42 6.20
CA ALA A 53 -29.79 6.25 6.89
C ALA A 53 -29.54 7.76 6.75
N ILE A 54 -28.27 8.19 6.70
CA ILE A 54 -27.91 9.62 6.63
C ILE A 54 -27.52 10.09 5.23
N ARG A 55 -27.31 9.18 4.27
CA ARG A 55 -26.67 9.44 2.97
C ARG A 55 -27.30 10.60 2.23
N ASP A 56 -28.63 10.61 2.12
CA ASP A 56 -29.33 11.59 1.29
C ASP A 56 -29.30 12.98 1.94
N ALA A 57 -29.45 13.06 3.26
CA ALA A 57 -29.32 14.30 4.02
C ALA A 57 -27.88 14.84 4.02
N LEU A 58 -26.89 13.97 4.20
CA LEU A 58 -25.47 14.29 4.13
C LEU A 58 -25.11 14.85 2.75
N ASN A 59 -25.48 14.14 1.66
CA ASN A 59 -25.18 14.59 0.30
C ASN A 59 -25.93 15.88 -0.06
N ALA A 60 -27.17 16.06 0.42
CA ALA A 60 -27.90 17.31 0.24
C ALA A 60 -27.19 18.49 0.92
N SER A 61 -26.64 18.28 2.12
CA SER A 61 -25.87 19.32 2.83
C SER A 61 -24.58 19.73 2.12
N LEU A 62 -24.03 18.85 1.27
CA LEU A 62 -22.78 19.07 0.54
C LEU A 62 -22.99 19.42 -0.94
N ALA A 63 -24.22 19.49 -1.45
CA ALA A 63 -24.49 19.64 -2.88
C ALA A 63 -23.85 20.90 -3.52
N SER A 64 -23.71 21.99 -2.75
CA SER A 64 -23.16 23.27 -3.21
C SER A 64 -21.70 23.51 -2.82
N SER A 65 -21.05 22.57 -2.14
CA SER A 65 -19.67 22.74 -1.66
C SER A 65 -18.61 22.37 -2.71
N GLY A 66 -19.02 21.79 -3.84
CA GLY A 66 -18.10 21.27 -4.85
C GLY A 66 -17.32 20.03 -4.39
N ILE A 67 -17.78 19.38 -3.33
CA ILE A 67 -17.30 18.08 -2.83
C ILE A 67 -18.08 16.99 -3.57
N GLU A 68 -17.40 15.91 -3.97
CA GLU A 68 -18.07 14.76 -4.58
C GLU A 68 -19.05 14.10 -3.60
N LYS A 69 -20.06 13.42 -4.14
CA LYS A 69 -21.02 12.68 -3.31
C LYS A 69 -20.27 11.68 -2.43
N ALA A 70 -20.65 11.63 -1.16
CA ALA A 70 -20.11 10.67 -0.21
C ALA A 70 -20.30 9.26 -0.76
N SER A 71 -19.27 8.43 -0.70
CA SER A 71 -19.32 7.01 -1.08
C SER A 71 -19.03 6.13 0.12
N PHE A 72 -19.57 4.91 0.13
CA PHE A 72 -19.28 3.92 1.16
C PHE A 72 -18.35 2.84 0.61
N ASN A 73 -17.26 2.60 1.32
CA ASN A 73 -16.29 1.58 0.95
C ASN A 73 -15.73 0.90 2.19
N LYS A 74 -15.99 -0.41 2.32
CA LYS A 74 -15.41 -1.28 3.35
C LYS A 74 -15.50 -0.72 4.79
N GLY A 75 -16.66 -0.21 5.22
CA GLY A 75 -16.84 0.32 6.58
C GLY A 75 -16.44 1.79 6.78
N PHE A 76 -16.20 2.51 5.68
CA PHE A 76 -15.85 3.93 5.67
C PHE A 76 -16.77 4.73 4.77
N VAL A 77 -17.10 5.93 5.24
CA VAL A 77 -17.57 7.00 4.36
C VAL A 77 -16.36 7.72 3.80
N GLN A 78 -16.33 7.89 2.48
CA GLN A 78 -15.27 8.54 1.76
C GLN A 78 -15.81 9.78 1.03
N PHE A 79 -15.06 10.88 1.13
CA PHE A 79 -15.28 12.13 0.42
C PHE A 79 -14.05 12.48 -0.40
N THR A 80 -14.25 13.08 -1.58
CA THR A 80 -13.17 13.56 -2.44
C THR A 80 -13.24 15.08 -2.53
N LEU A 81 -12.15 15.74 -2.15
CA LEU A 81 -11.95 17.17 -2.36
C LEU A 81 -11.16 17.34 -3.66
N SER A 82 -11.87 17.51 -4.78
CA SER A 82 -11.28 17.46 -6.13
C SER A 82 -10.70 18.79 -6.60
N LYS A 83 -10.85 19.87 -5.81
CA LYS A 83 -10.38 21.23 -6.15
C LYS A 83 -9.34 21.72 -5.15
N PRO A 84 -8.04 21.68 -5.49
CA PRO A 84 -6.96 22.07 -4.60
C PRO A 84 -7.09 23.49 -4.04
N ASP A 85 -7.48 24.45 -4.89
CA ASP A 85 -7.51 25.87 -4.53
C ASP A 85 -8.61 26.22 -3.51
N SER A 86 -9.68 25.41 -3.45
CA SER A 86 -10.78 25.56 -2.49
C SER A 86 -10.75 24.48 -1.40
N ALA A 87 -9.70 23.67 -1.30
CA ALA A 87 -9.68 22.50 -0.41
C ALA A 87 -9.85 22.87 1.07
N ILE A 88 -9.33 24.03 1.48
CA ILE A 88 -9.48 24.54 2.86
C ILE A 88 -10.95 24.85 3.16
N GLU A 89 -11.63 25.58 2.27
CA GLU A 89 -13.06 25.91 2.43
C GLU A 89 -13.94 24.67 2.36
N GLN A 90 -13.66 23.77 1.40
CA GLN A 90 -14.36 22.50 1.27
C GLN A 90 -14.20 21.65 2.53
N TYR A 91 -12.99 21.57 3.08
CA TYR A 91 -12.76 20.82 4.31
C TYR A 91 -13.48 21.45 5.50
N ALA A 92 -13.52 22.79 5.63
CA ALA A 92 -14.31 23.45 6.67
C ALA A 92 -15.80 23.08 6.61
N LEU A 93 -16.40 23.11 5.41
CA LEU A 93 -17.78 22.70 5.19
C LEU A 93 -17.99 21.21 5.52
N LEU A 94 -17.04 20.37 5.13
CA LEU A 94 -17.08 18.94 5.44
C LEU A 94 -17.02 18.68 6.95
N ARG A 95 -16.18 19.39 7.71
CA ARG A 95 -16.14 19.26 9.19
C ARG A 95 -17.51 19.54 9.81
N ASN A 96 -18.22 20.56 9.33
CA ASN A 96 -19.58 20.86 9.79
C ASN A 96 -20.56 19.72 9.48
N ALA A 97 -20.50 19.15 8.28
CA ALA A 97 -21.33 18.01 7.90
C ALA A 97 -20.98 16.75 8.71
N ILE A 98 -19.70 16.48 8.95
CA ILE A 98 -19.24 15.37 9.80
C ILE A 98 -19.77 15.55 11.22
N GLN A 99 -19.64 16.75 11.80
CA GLN A 99 -20.15 17.06 13.13
C GLN A 99 -21.67 16.86 13.23
N ALA A 100 -22.43 17.26 12.20
CA ALA A 100 -23.89 17.17 12.21
C ALA A 100 -24.42 15.75 12.00
N TYR A 101 -23.84 15.00 11.05
CA TYR A 101 -24.43 13.73 10.59
C TYR A 101 -23.66 12.48 11.00
N ILE A 102 -22.34 12.58 11.19
CA ILE A 102 -21.46 11.40 11.39
C ILE A 102 -21.05 11.26 12.85
N ALA A 103 -20.61 12.34 13.49
CA ALA A 103 -20.13 12.33 14.87
C ALA A 103 -21.12 11.71 15.88
N PRO A 104 -22.46 11.96 15.80
CA PRO A 104 -23.42 11.35 16.72
C PRO A 104 -23.44 9.82 16.69
N VAL A 105 -23.12 9.23 15.54
CA VAL A 105 -23.17 7.79 15.31
C VAL A 105 -21.79 7.15 15.48
N SER A 106 -20.73 7.87 15.11
CA SER A 106 -19.33 7.43 15.28
C SER A 106 -18.95 7.13 16.73
N ALA A 107 -19.50 7.89 17.68
CA ALA A 107 -19.23 7.71 19.11
C ALA A 107 -19.70 6.35 19.67
N GLN A 108 -20.58 5.65 18.95
CA GLN A 108 -21.17 4.38 19.37
C GLN A 108 -20.35 3.16 18.91
N ARG A 109 -19.31 3.34 18.09
CA ARG A 109 -18.52 2.22 17.58
C ARG A 109 -17.68 1.59 18.70
N PRO A 110 -17.70 0.26 18.84
CA PRO A 110 -16.84 -0.42 19.80
C PRO A 110 -15.37 -0.35 19.35
N CYS A 111 -14.47 -0.48 20.31
CA CYS A 111 -13.04 -0.64 20.09
C CYS A 111 -12.79 -1.86 19.18
N PRO A 112 -12.06 -1.72 18.08
CA PRO A 112 -11.86 -2.81 17.11
C PRO A 112 -11.01 -3.95 17.68
N VAL A 113 -10.24 -3.70 18.75
CA VAL A 113 -9.37 -4.71 19.40
C VAL A 113 -10.13 -5.55 20.42
N CYS A 114 -10.93 -4.93 21.29
CA CYS A 114 -11.54 -5.61 22.44
C CYS A 114 -13.08 -5.68 22.39
N GLY A 115 -13.72 -5.00 21.45
CA GLY A 115 -15.18 -4.92 21.34
C GLY A 115 -15.85 -4.03 22.39
N GLY A 116 -15.10 -3.44 23.33
CA GLY A 116 -15.62 -2.57 24.38
C GLY A 116 -15.91 -1.15 23.90
N GLY A 117 -16.86 -0.46 24.56
CA GLY A 117 -17.13 0.96 24.31
C GLY A 117 -16.14 1.92 25.00
N SER A 118 -16.45 3.21 24.96
CA SER A 118 -15.73 4.26 25.71
C SER A 118 -14.22 4.34 25.41
N CYS A 119 -13.86 4.37 24.13
CA CYS A 119 -12.49 4.61 23.69
C CYS A 119 -11.98 5.99 24.16
N ASP A 120 -10.68 6.06 24.47
CA ASP A 120 -9.99 7.24 25.01
C ASP A 120 -9.06 7.92 23.98
N ILE A 121 -8.67 7.22 22.91
CA ILE A 121 -7.84 7.75 21.84
C ILE A 121 -8.39 7.45 20.44
N ALA A 122 -7.96 8.24 19.46
CA ALA A 122 -8.07 7.97 18.04
C ALA A 122 -6.68 7.64 17.49
N ALA A 123 -6.55 6.48 16.86
CA ALA A 123 -5.28 5.99 16.35
C ALA A 123 -5.50 5.15 15.09
N PHE A 124 -4.43 4.98 14.32
CA PHE A 124 -4.43 3.99 13.25
C PHE A 124 -4.48 2.58 13.86
N HIS A 125 -5.46 1.80 13.39
CA HIS A 125 -5.66 0.41 13.76
C HIS A 125 -5.35 -0.48 12.55
N ASP A 126 -4.85 -1.67 12.87
CA ASP A 126 -4.36 -2.70 11.95
C ASP A 126 -3.10 -2.33 11.15
N PHE A 127 -1.95 -2.86 11.60
CA PHE A 127 -0.68 -2.82 10.88
C PHE A 127 -0.46 -4.09 10.02
N SER A 128 -1.52 -4.82 9.67
CA SER A 128 -1.41 -6.07 8.92
C SER A 128 -0.76 -5.84 7.54
N ASP A 129 0.14 -6.77 7.21
CA ASP A 129 0.99 -6.75 6.01
C ASP A 129 0.26 -7.19 4.72
N GLY A 130 -1.02 -6.84 4.59
CA GLY A 130 -1.84 -7.13 3.41
C GLY A 130 -1.68 -6.11 2.27
N PRO A 131 -2.24 -6.38 1.07
CA PRO A 131 -2.11 -5.53 -0.12
C PRO A 131 -2.86 -4.19 0.00
N SER A 132 -3.52 -3.96 1.12
CA SER A 132 -4.00 -2.69 1.59
C SER A 132 -3.95 -2.76 3.10
N PRO A 133 -2.88 -2.30 3.76
CA PRO A 133 -3.01 -1.94 5.16
C PRO A 133 -4.04 -0.83 5.16
N ILE A 134 -5.28 -1.15 5.48
CA ILE A 134 -6.24 -0.12 5.81
C ILE A 134 -5.76 0.29 7.19
N ASN A 135 -4.75 1.17 7.22
CA ASN A 135 -4.41 1.87 8.42
C ASN A 135 -5.64 2.74 8.68
N GLU A 136 -6.53 2.22 9.50
CA GLU A 136 -7.83 2.81 9.76
C GLU A 136 -7.71 3.73 10.95
N PHE A 137 -7.90 5.04 10.75
CA PHE A 137 -7.91 5.97 11.86
C PHE A 137 -9.25 5.88 12.58
N VAL A 138 -9.27 5.21 13.72
CA VAL A 138 -10.48 4.82 14.46
C VAL A 138 -10.31 5.06 15.95
N ARG A 139 -11.42 5.01 16.67
CA ARG A 139 -11.42 5.10 18.13
C ARG A 139 -10.94 3.78 18.73
N THR A 140 -10.01 3.82 19.66
CA THR A 140 -9.48 2.65 20.37
C THR A 140 -9.13 3.00 21.81
N HIS A 141 -8.94 1.99 22.67
CA HIS A 141 -8.32 2.19 23.98
C HIS A 141 -6.81 2.35 23.85
N ALA A 142 -6.19 3.22 24.65
CA ALA A 142 -4.75 3.44 24.69
C ALA A 142 -3.98 2.14 24.99
N SER A 143 -4.50 1.33 25.94
CA SER A 143 -3.93 0.03 26.29
C SER A 143 -4.01 -0.98 25.14
N CYS A 144 -5.13 -1.01 24.41
CA CYS A 144 -5.33 -1.88 23.26
C CYS A 144 -4.42 -1.49 22.10
N HIS A 145 -4.26 -0.19 21.85
CA HIS A 145 -3.35 0.33 20.84
C HIS A 145 -1.89 -0.01 21.18
N ALA A 146 -1.45 0.28 22.40
CA ALA A 146 -0.09 -0.05 22.85
C ALA A 146 0.24 -1.54 22.71
N LYS A 147 -0.70 -2.42 23.07
CA LYS A 147 -0.54 -3.87 22.87
C LYS A 147 -0.40 -4.24 21.39
N THR A 148 -1.19 -3.62 20.51
CA THR A 148 -1.16 -3.90 19.06
C THR A 148 0.15 -3.42 18.44
N VAL A 149 0.61 -2.22 18.82
CA VAL A 149 1.89 -1.66 18.40
C VAL A 149 3.04 -2.56 18.86
N GLU A 150 3.05 -2.97 20.13
CA GLU A 150 4.10 -3.84 20.66
C GLU A 150 4.10 -5.21 19.99
N GLN A 151 2.94 -5.78 19.71
CA GLN A 151 2.82 -7.02 18.93
C GLN A 151 3.36 -6.85 17.50
N ALA A 152 3.11 -5.72 16.85
CA ALA A 152 3.64 -5.44 15.52
C ALA A 152 5.16 -5.25 15.55
N ARG A 153 5.69 -4.47 16.51
CA ARG A 153 7.13 -4.26 16.72
C ARG A 153 7.86 -5.57 17.01
N THR A 154 7.31 -6.41 17.89
CA THR A 154 7.91 -7.72 18.21
C THR A 154 7.91 -8.64 17.00
N ARG A 155 6.82 -8.70 16.21
CA ARG A 155 6.80 -9.47 14.95
C ARG A 155 7.84 -9.02 13.94
N ILE A 156 7.94 -7.70 13.70
CA ILE A 156 8.89 -7.13 12.75
C ILE A 156 10.34 -7.39 13.19
N SER A 157 10.65 -7.19 14.47
CA SER A 157 12.01 -7.32 15.01
C SER A 157 12.45 -8.77 15.16
N SER A 158 11.55 -9.68 15.54
CA SER A 158 11.84 -11.12 15.65
C SER A 158 11.96 -11.82 14.29
N GLY A 159 11.54 -11.17 13.20
CA GLY A 159 11.45 -11.80 11.89
C GLY A 159 10.39 -12.91 11.85
N GLU A 160 9.33 -12.80 12.66
CA GLU A 160 8.18 -13.68 12.58
C GLU A 160 7.50 -13.55 11.22
N GLY A 161 7.26 -14.69 10.57
CA GLY A 161 6.69 -14.76 9.23
C GLY A 161 6.78 -16.17 8.66
N ASN A 162 5.97 -16.46 7.65
CA ASN A 162 6.01 -17.72 6.94
C ASN A 162 6.96 -17.61 5.74
N TYR A 163 8.24 -17.94 5.97
CA TYR A 163 9.27 -17.85 4.93
C TYR A 163 8.94 -18.68 3.66
N PRO A 164 8.52 -19.96 3.75
CA PRO A 164 8.12 -20.73 2.58
C PRO A 164 6.99 -20.09 1.77
N LEU A 165 5.94 -19.60 2.43
CA LEU A 165 4.86 -18.90 1.74
C LEU A 165 5.35 -17.57 1.14
N GLY A 166 6.22 -16.83 1.84
CA GLY A 166 6.85 -15.62 1.31
C GLY A 166 7.62 -15.89 0.02
N VAL A 167 8.42 -16.96 -0.04
CA VAL A 167 9.13 -17.37 -1.27
C VAL A 167 8.13 -17.65 -2.40
N LEU A 168 7.06 -18.40 -2.12
CA LEU A 168 6.01 -18.68 -3.10
C LEU A 168 5.36 -17.39 -3.61
N GLY A 169 5.03 -16.48 -2.70
CA GLY A 169 4.47 -15.17 -3.03
C GLY A 169 5.41 -14.35 -3.92
N ALA A 170 6.71 -14.33 -3.62
CA ALA A 170 7.70 -13.63 -4.43
C ALA A 170 7.77 -14.20 -5.86
N ILE A 171 7.75 -15.54 -5.98
CA ILE A 171 7.76 -16.22 -7.28
C ILE A 171 6.50 -15.84 -8.08
N LEU A 172 5.32 -15.95 -7.47
CA LEU A 172 4.06 -15.60 -8.13
C LEU A 172 4.02 -14.14 -8.58
N GLY A 173 4.51 -13.22 -7.74
CA GLY A 173 4.60 -11.80 -8.07
C GLY A 173 5.51 -11.52 -9.27
N ALA A 174 6.73 -12.09 -9.27
CA ALA A 174 7.68 -11.93 -10.37
C ALA A 174 7.17 -12.54 -11.68
N VAL A 175 6.67 -13.78 -11.61
CA VAL A 175 6.16 -14.53 -12.76
C VAL A 175 4.96 -13.83 -13.39
N LEU A 176 4.06 -13.26 -12.59
CA LEU A 176 2.90 -12.54 -13.11
C LEU A 176 3.31 -11.37 -14.01
N VAL A 177 4.27 -10.55 -13.57
CA VAL A 177 4.75 -9.40 -14.36
C VAL A 177 5.45 -9.89 -15.63
N LEU A 178 6.32 -10.89 -15.52
CA LEU A 178 7.07 -11.43 -16.66
C LEU A 178 6.16 -12.13 -17.68
N ALA A 179 5.11 -12.82 -17.22
CA ALA A 179 4.11 -13.43 -18.11
C ALA A 179 3.34 -12.36 -18.90
N VAL A 180 2.99 -11.24 -18.26
CA VAL A 180 2.39 -10.09 -18.94
C VAL A 180 3.37 -9.46 -19.92
N SER A 181 4.64 -9.28 -19.54
CA SER A 181 5.68 -8.79 -20.46
C SER A 181 5.81 -9.69 -21.69
N PHE A 182 5.93 -11.00 -21.49
CA PHE A 182 6.06 -11.98 -22.56
C PHE A 182 4.84 -11.94 -23.50
N LEU A 183 3.63 -11.88 -22.94
CA LEU A 183 2.41 -11.79 -23.74
C LEU A 183 2.39 -10.53 -24.60
N ILE A 184 2.87 -9.40 -24.09
CA ILE A 184 2.96 -8.15 -24.85
C ILE A 184 4.00 -8.26 -25.96
N VAL A 185 5.16 -8.86 -25.70
CA VAL A 185 6.19 -9.10 -26.72
C VAL A 185 5.62 -9.95 -27.85
N VAL A 186 4.96 -11.07 -27.53
CA VAL A 186 4.41 -12.00 -28.52
C VAL A 186 3.23 -11.42 -29.32
N LEU A 187 2.36 -10.60 -28.69
CA LEU A 187 1.15 -10.10 -29.33
C LEU A 187 1.30 -8.73 -30.01
N ALA A 188 2.23 -7.90 -29.52
CA ALA A 188 2.37 -6.51 -29.94
C ALA A 188 3.78 -6.17 -30.46
N ASP A 189 4.70 -7.14 -30.53
CA ASP A 189 6.10 -6.96 -30.94
C ASP A 189 6.77 -5.75 -30.27
N THR A 190 6.39 -5.49 -29.02
CA THR A 190 6.79 -4.28 -28.29
C THR A 190 7.32 -4.64 -26.91
N VAL A 191 8.44 -4.03 -26.53
CA VAL A 191 9.08 -4.19 -25.22
C VAL A 191 8.85 -2.94 -24.37
N PHE A 192 8.19 -3.09 -23.22
CA PHE A 192 8.03 -2.00 -22.25
C PHE A 192 9.02 -2.16 -21.09
N GLY A 193 10.11 -1.39 -21.11
CA GLY A 193 11.16 -1.42 -20.08
C GLY A 193 10.64 -1.30 -18.65
N VAL A 194 9.58 -0.52 -18.42
CA VAL A 194 8.97 -0.32 -17.10
C VAL A 194 8.49 -1.63 -16.45
N LEU A 195 8.08 -2.62 -17.24
CA LEU A 195 7.63 -3.91 -16.70
C LEU A 195 8.80 -4.69 -16.09
N PHE A 196 10.00 -4.58 -16.65
CA PHE A 196 11.19 -5.21 -16.11
C PHE A 196 11.69 -4.56 -14.82
N ILE A 197 11.49 -3.23 -14.67
CA ILE A 197 11.67 -2.55 -13.38
C ILE A 197 10.69 -3.10 -12.33
N ALA A 198 9.45 -3.39 -12.73
CA ALA A 198 8.38 -3.80 -11.83
C ALA A 198 8.55 -5.23 -11.27
N VAL A 199 9.41 -6.08 -11.86
CA VAL A 199 9.60 -7.48 -11.43
C VAL A 199 9.99 -7.58 -9.95
N ALA A 200 11.01 -6.83 -9.53
CA ALA A 200 11.50 -6.89 -8.16
C ALA A 200 10.50 -6.28 -7.16
N ALA A 201 9.76 -5.24 -7.59
CA ALA A 201 8.69 -4.66 -6.79
C ALA A 201 7.53 -5.66 -6.60
N ALA A 202 7.11 -6.34 -7.67
CA ALA A 202 6.06 -7.35 -7.61
C ALA A 202 6.48 -8.58 -6.80
N ALA A 203 7.74 -9.02 -6.90
CA ALA A 203 8.31 -10.04 -6.03
C ALA A 203 8.28 -9.61 -4.56
N GLY A 204 8.61 -8.35 -4.26
CA GLY A 204 8.50 -7.80 -2.91
C GLY A 204 7.07 -7.77 -2.40
N ILE A 205 6.12 -7.26 -3.19
CA ILE A 205 4.69 -7.25 -2.83
C ILE A 205 4.19 -8.67 -2.58
N GLY A 206 4.50 -9.61 -3.46
CA GLY A 206 4.13 -11.01 -3.31
C GLY A 206 4.74 -11.64 -2.07
N TYR A 207 6.02 -11.38 -1.79
CA TYR A 207 6.69 -11.87 -0.58
C TYR A 207 5.97 -11.43 0.70
N ARG A 208 5.56 -10.16 0.75
CA ARG A 208 4.86 -9.58 1.90
C ARG A 208 3.41 -10.08 2.01
N LEU A 209 2.70 -10.20 0.87
CA LEU A 209 1.33 -10.72 0.79
C LEU A 209 1.19 -12.12 1.42
N PHE A 210 2.24 -12.92 1.30
CA PHE A 210 2.29 -14.27 1.85
C PHE A 210 3.01 -14.34 3.22
N ASN A 211 3.05 -13.23 3.95
CA ASN A 211 3.64 -13.09 5.28
C ASN A 211 5.13 -13.48 5.36
N GLY A 212 5.91 -13.21 4.31
CA GLY A 212 7.36 -13.45 4.34
C GLY A 212 8.05 -12.55 5.38
N PRO A 213 9.03 -13.06 6.15
CA PRO A 213 9.63 -12.32 7.27
C PRO A 213 10.43 -11.07 6.86
N TYR A 214 10.43 -10.07 7.73
CA TYR A 214 11.28 -8.89 7.59
C TYR A 214 12.77 -9.21 7.81
N GLY A 215 13.63 -8.36 7.26
CA GLY A 215 15.08 -8.40 7.41
C GLY A 215 15.84 -8.78 6.14
N LEU A 216 17.15 -8.93 6.29
CA LEU A 216 18.09 -9.21 5.21
C LEU A 216 17.73 -10.48 4.44
N LYS A 217 17.24 -11.51 5.14
CA LYS A 217 16.81 -12.78 4.53
C LYS A 217 15.73 -12.54 3.48
N GLY A 218 14.70 -11.76 3.79
CA GLY A 218 13.64 -11.43 2.84
C GLY A 218 14.16 -10.63 1.64
N THR A 219 15.05 -9.66 1.86
CA THR A 219 15.62 -8.85 0.77
C THR A 219 16.42 -9.71 -0.19
N LEU A 220 17.26 -10.61 0.34
CA LEU A 220 18.03 -11.55 -0.47
C LEU A 220 17.13 -12.52 -1.22
N THR A 221 16.05 -13.02 -0.61
CA THR A 221 15.06 -13.85 -1.29
C THR A 221 14.42 -13.13 -2.47
N ILE A 222 13.98 -11.88 -2.28
CA ILE A 222 13.34 -11.08 -3.33
C ILE A 222 14.29 -10.87 -4.51
N ILE A 223 15.55 -10.54 -4.23
CA ILE A 223 16.59 -10.38 -5.27
C ILE A 223 16.84 -11.71 -5.99
N ALA A 224 17.09 -12.80 -5.25
CA ALA A 224 17.37 -14.10 -5.84
C ALA A 224 16.21 -14.62 -6.70
N VAL A 225 14.97 -14.51 -6.20
CA VAL A 225 13.76 -14.89 -6.94
C VAL A 225 13.59 -14.03 -8.19
N SER A 226 13.83 -12.73 -8.11
CA SER A 226 13.74 -11.84 -9.27
C SER A 226 14.74 -12.22 -10.35
N ILE A 227 16.00 -12.53 -9.97
CA ILE A 227 17.05 -12.99 -10.91
C ILE A 227 16.65 -14.32 -11.55
N LEU A 228 16.22 -15.29 -10.75
CA LEU A 228 15.81 -16.61 -11.26
C LEU A 228 14.59 -16.51 -12.18
N ALA A 229 13.60 -15.70 -11.82
CA ALA A 229 12.42 -15.48 -12.64
C ALA A 229 12.77 -14.79 -13.97
N PHE A 230 13.64 -13.78 -13.94
CA PHE A 230 14.09 -13.09 -15.16
C PHE A 230 14.94 -14.01 -16.06
N ALA A 231 15.81 -14.82 -15.47
CA ALA A 231 16.55 -15.85 -16.22
C ALA A 231 15.61 -16.87 -16.87
N GLY A 232 14.56 -17.31 -16.15
CA GLY A 232 13.51 -18.16 -16.71
C GLY A 232 12.72 -17.49 -17.83
N TYR A 233 12.48 -16.18 -17.72
CA TYR A 233 11.86 -15.39 -18.78
C TYR A 233 12.72 -15.35 -20.05
N ILE A 234 14.03 -15.02 -19.94
CA ILE A 234 14.95 -15.01 -21.09
C ILE A 234 14.98 -16.40 -21.76
N TYR A 235 14.99 -17.46 -20.95
CA TYR A 235 14.94 -18.83 -21.45
C TYR A 235 13.66 -19.13 -22.25
N ILE A 236 12.49 -18.72 -21.74
CA ILE A 236 11.19 -18.92 -22.40
C ILE A 236 11.08 -18.07 -23.66
N GLU A 237 11.55 -16.83 -23.61
CA GLU A 237 11.58 -15.90 -24.75
C GLU A 237 12.46 -16.45 -25.88
N CYS A 238 13.69 -16.89 -25.56
CA CYS A 238 14.57 -17.55 -26.53
C CYS A 238 13.94 -18.82 -27.11
N SER A 239 13.29 -19.65 -26.25
CA SER A 239 12.56 -20.84 -26.71
C SER A 239 11.46 -20.48 -27.71
N HIS A 240 10.74 -19.38 -27.48
CA HIS A 240 9.70 -18.90 -28.38
C HIS A 240 10.28 -18.46 -29.73
N TYR A 241 11.38 -17.70 -29.75
CA TYR A 241 12.02 -17.30 -30.99
C TYR A 241 12.55 -18.49 -31.80
N ILE A 242 13.17 -19.48 -31.14
CA ILE A 242 13.62 -20.72 -31.79
C ILE A 242 12.42 -21.49 -32.37
N ALA A 243 11.34 -21.63 -31.60
CA ALA A 243 10.13 -22.31 -32.03
C ALA A 243 9.51 -21.65 -33.28
N THR A 244 9.44 -20.32 -33.29
CA THR A 244 8.95 -19.53 -34.42
C THR A 244 9.87 -19.67 -35.64
N TYR A 245 11.19 -19.62 -35.45
CA TYR A 245 12.16 -19.78 -36.54
C TYR A 245 12.09 -21.16 -37.19
N LEU A 246 11.93 -22.22 -36.38
CA LEU A 246 11.83 -23.60 -36.84
C LEU A 246 10.41 -24.03 -37.24
N ALA A 247 9.42 -23.16 -37.05
CA ALA A 247 7.99 -23.44 -37.28
C ALA A 247 7.48 -24.69 -36.52
N ILE A 248 7.94 -24.88 -35.28
CA ILE A 248 7.52 -25.97 -34.39
C ILE A 248 6.87 -25.43 -33.11
N PRO A 249 6.08 -26.25 -32.37
CA PRO A 249 5.58 -25.89 -31.06
C PRO A 249 6.69 -25.57 -30.05
N ILE A 250 6.49 -24.54 -29.22
CA ILE A 250 7.44 -24.18 -28.14
C ILE A 250 7.67 -25.33 -27.14
N PHE A 251 6.68 -26.20 -26.96
CA PHE A 251 6.77 -27.37 -26.08
C PHE A 251 7.75 -28.44 -26.58
N ASP A 252 8.15 -28.40 -27.85
CA ASP A 252 9.18 -29.28 -28.41
C ASP A 252 10.60 -28.68 -28.24
N VAL A 253 10.68 -27.37 -27.97
CA VAL A 253 11.93 -26.62 -27.77
C VAL A 253 12.34 -26.59 -26.30
N ILE A 254 11.41 -26.27 -25.39
CA ILE A 254 11.66 -26.16 -23.94
C ILE A 254 12.35 -27.40 -23.32
N PRO A 255 12.06 -28.65 -23.73
CA PRO A 255 12.77 -29.82 -23.19
C PRO A 255 14.27 -29.86 -23.53
N GLN A 256 14.71 -29.13 -24.57
CA GLN A 256 16.11 -29.07 -25.03
C GLN A 256 16.93 -28.09 -24.20
N PHE A 257 16.88 -28.25 -22.87
CA PHE A 257 17.38 -27.28 -21.91
C PHE A 257 18.80 -26.80 -22.19
N GLU A 258 19.75 -27.71 -22.42
CA GLU A 258 21.15 -27.35 -22.63
C GLU A 258 21.36 -26.45 -23.84
N ALA A 259 20.80 -26.82 -24.99
CA ALA A 259 20.95 -26.05 -26.23
C ALA A 259 20.29 -24.68 -26.10
N VAL A 260 19.05 -24.64 -25.59
CA VAL A 260 18.33 -23.38 -25.41
C VAL A 260 19.03 -22.48 -24.39
N ALA A 261 19.50 -23.02 -23.27
CA ALA A 261 20.20 -22.22 -22.26
C ALA A 261 21.52 -21.65 -22.79
N GLN A 262 22.29 -22.44 -23.57
CA GLN A 262 23.51 -21.95 -24.21
C GLN A 262 23.21 -20.79 -25.19
N THR A 263 22.11 -20.87 -25.96
CA THR A 263 21.69 -19.79 -26.85
C THR A 263 21.18 -18.58 -26.08
N ALA A 264 20.26 -18.79 -25.14
CA ALA A 264 19.60 -17.74 -24.36
C ALA A 264 20.57 -16.90 -23.52
N PHE A 265 21.65 -17.52 -23.03
CA PHE A 265 22.69 -16.84 -22.26
C PHE A 265 23.98 -16.60 -23.07
N SER A 266 23.92 -16.74 -24.39
CA SER A 266 25.00 -16.32 -25.28
C SER A 266 25.14 -14.80 -25.26
N LEU A 267 26.37 -14.31 -25.46
CA LEU A 267 26.63 -12.86 -25.52
C LEU A 267 25.85 -12.19 -26.64
N ASP A 268 25.69 -12.86 -27.78
CA ASP A 268 25.00 -12.31 -28.94
C ASP A 268 23.51 -12.11 -28.64
N TYR A 269 22.85 -13.13 -28.06
CA TYR A 269 21.43 -13.02 -27.69
C TYR A 269 21.20 -11.96 -26.59
N LEU A 270 22.03 -11.97 -25.55
CA LEU A 270 21.93 -10.98 -24.47
C LEU A 270 22.24 -9.54 -24.94
N ALA A 271 23.06 -9.39 -25.99
CA ALA A 271 23.33 -8.10 -26.59
C ALA A 271 22.15 -7.57 -27.40
N GLU A 272 21.30 -8.43 -27.96
CA GLU A 272 20.03 -8.02 -28.59
C GLU A 272 19.00 -7.61 -27.52
N ASP A 273 18.94 -8.33 -26.40
CA ASP A 273 18.02 -8.06 -25.28
C ASP A 273 18.56 -7.08 -24.21
N TRP A 274 19.62 -6.34 -24.53
CA TRP A 274 20.31 -5.43 -23.60
C TRP A 274 19.37 -4.45 -22.90
N PHE A 275 18.34 -3.97 -23.61
CA PHE A 275 17.37 -3.03 -23.08
C PHE A 275 16.57 -3.64 -21.92
N GLN A 276 16.13 -4.89 -22.06
CA GLN A 276 15.37 -5.60 -21.02
C GLN A 276 16.24 -5.77 -19.77
N ILE A 277 17.50 -6.16 -19.97
CA ILE A 277 18.49 -6.40 -18.91
C ILE A 277 18.76 -5.13 -18.12
N ILE A 278 18.99 -3.99 -18.78
CA ILE A 278 19.25 -2.72 -18.08
C ILE A 278 18.07 -2.32 -17.19
N PHE A 279 16.84 -2.38 -17.70
CA PHE A 279 15.66 -2.03 -16.92
C PHE A 279 15.43 -2.99 -15.75
N PHE A 280 15.69 -4.28 -15.95
CA PHE A 280 15.67 -5.26 -14.86
C PHE A 280 16.70 -4.95 -13.77
N VAL A 281 17.95 -4.64 -14.15
CA VAL A 281 19.02 -4.26 -13.19
C VAL A 281 18.64 -2.98 -12.43
N VAL A 282 18.08 -1.98 -13.10
CA VAL A 282 17.55 -0.78 -12.44
C VAL A 282 16.47 -1.15 -11.42
N GLY A 283 15.54 -2.05 -11.77
CA GLY A 283 14.54 -2.58 -10.85
C GLY A 283 15.13 -3.27 -9.62
N LEU A 284 16.15 -4.12 -9.82
CA LEU A 284 16.87 -4.78 -8.72
C LEU A 284 17.57 -3.79 -7.79
N VAL A 285 18.26 -2.79 -8.35
CA VAL A 285 18.94 -1.76 -7.56
C VAL A 285 17.91 -0.96 -6.74
N LEU A 286 16.78 -0.59 -7.34
CA LEU A 286 15.69 0.07 -6.62
C LEU A 286 15.13 -0.81 -5.50
N ALA A 287 14.93 -2.11 -5.73
CA ALA A 287 14.47 -3.05 -4.71
C ALA A 287 15.50 -3.23 -3.59
N ALA A 288 16.80 -3.20 -3.89
CA ALA A 288 17.86 -3.28 -2.89
C ALA A 288 17.93 -2.02 -2.01
N ILE A 289 17.78 -0.83 -2.62
CA ILE A 289 17.77 0.46 -1.91
C ILE A 289 16.52 0.62 -1.06
N THR A 290 15.35 0.37 -1.64
CA THR A 290 14.06 0.50 -0.95
C THR A 290 13.87 -0.61 0.08
N SER A 291 14.46 -1.78 -0.16
CA SER A 291 14.41 -2.97 0.69
C SER A 291 12.99 -3.21 1.23
N PRO A 292 12.07 -3.74 0.40
CA PRO A 292 10.66 -3.90 0.74
C PRO A 292 10.40 -4.78 1.98
N SER A 293 11.40 -5.53 2.44
CA SER A 293 11.40 -6.28 3.71
C SER A 293 12.25 -5.63 4.80
N SER A 294 12.54 -4.32 4.72
CA SER A 294 13.36 -3.61 5.69
C SER A 294 12.66 -3.47 7.04
N VAL A 295 13.29 -4.04 8.08
CA VAL A 295 12.89 -3.85 9.49
C VAL A 295 12.84 -2.37 9.84
N LYS A 296 13.85 -1.59 9.42
CA LYS A 296 13.93 -0.16 9.71
C LYS A 296 12.78 0.62 9.07
N SER A 297 12.43 0.29 7.82
CA SER A 297 11.32 0.96 7.14
C SER A 297 9.99 0.67 7.83
N ALA A 298 9.72 -0.61 8.13
CA ALA A 298 8.48 -1.02 8.77
C ALA A 298 8.32 -0.45 10.19
N LEU A 299 9.40 -0.40 10.98
CA LEU A 299 9.38 0.26 12.28
C LEU A 299 9.20 1.78 12.15
N GLY A 300 9.80 2.40 11.13
CA GLY A 300 9.60 3.82 10.83
C GLY A 300 8.15 4.15 10.47
N ASP A 301 7.47 3.26 9.74
CA ASP A 301 6.04 3.43 9.43
C ASP A 301 5.19 3.39 10.70
N ILE A 302 5.45 2.44 11.62
CA ILE A 302 4.76 2.37 12.92
C ILE A 302 4.98 3.66 13.73
N GLN A 303 6.22 4.12 13.86
CA GLN A 303 6.54 5.38 14.56
C GLN A 303 5.81 6.57 13.94
N GLY A 304 5.74 6.60 12.61
CA GLY A 304 4.96 7.57 11.86
C GLY A 304 3.48 7.56 12.24
N TYR A 305 2.85 6.39 12.35
CA TYR A 305 1.46 6.27 12.79
C TYR A 305 1.25 6.63 14.26
N GLU A 306 2.19 6.29 15.14
CA GLU A 306 2.13 6.65 16.57
C GLU A 306 2.19 8.17 16.79
N SER A 307 2.94 8.91 15.95
CA SER A 307 2.97 10.38 16.02
C SER A 307 1.60 11.03 15.77
N MET A 308 0.69 10.32 15.10
CA MET A 308 -0.65 10.77 14.72
C MET A 308 -1.74 10.37 15.72
N VAL A 309 -1.41 9.79 16.87
CA VAL A 309 -2.40 9.45 17.91
C VAL A 309 -3.01 10.72 18.53
N LEU A 310 -4.34 10.79 18.60
CA LEU A 310 -5.08 11.93 19.17
C LEU A 310 -5.91 11.48 20.38
N PRO A 311 -5.94 12.23 21.49
CA PRO A 311 -6.85 11.94 22.60
C PRO A 311 -8.30 12.31 22.24
N LEU A 312 -9.28 11.49 22.65
CA LEU A 312 -10.71 11.74 22.41
C LEU A 312 -11.36 12.68 23.46
N GLY A 313 -10.60 13.11 24.47
CA GLY A 313 -11.00 14.06 25.51
C GLY A 313 -9.81 14.86 26.06
N ASN A 314 -10.00 15.59 27.16
CA ASN A 314 -8.95 16.40 27.82
C ASN A 314 -7.89 15.57 28.56
N GLN A 315 -7.69 14.30 28.19
CA GLN A 315 -6.67 13.46 28.80
C GLN A 315 -5.35 13.65 28.06
N GLU A 316 -4.30 14.00 28.80
CA GLU A 316 -2.94 13.99 28.30
C GLU A 316 -2.59 12.57 27.85
N LEU A 317 -2.05 12.44 26.63
CA LEU A 317 -1.55 11.17 26.12
C LEU A 317 -0.53 10.60 27.11
N PRO A 318 -0.57 9.30 27.47
CA PRO A 318 0.49 8.71 28.24
C PRO A 318 1.81 8.92 27.48
N GLN A 319 2.78 9.55 28.14
CA GLN A 319 4.10 9.77 27.56
C GLN A 319 4.68 8.41 27.17
N ILE A 320 4.86 8.20 25.87
CA ILE A 320 5.59 7.07 25.34
C ILE A 320 7.03 7.29 25.79
N ALA A 321 7.49 6.48 26.74
CA ALA A 321 8.86 6.56 27.22
C ALA A 321 9.79 6.19 26.06
N ASP A 322 10.59 7.16 25.61
CA ASP A 322 11.73 6.89 24.73
C ASP A 322 12.68 5.91 25.44
N ARG A 323 12.68 4.66 25.01
CA ARG A 323 13.70 3.65 25.33
C ARG A 323 13.97 2.76 24.13
#